data_AF-A0A395H5F3-F1
#
_entry.id   AF-A0A395H5F3-F1
#
_cell.length_a   1.000
_cell.length_b   1.000
_cell.length_c   1.000
_cell.angle_alpha   90.00
_cell.angle_beta   90.00
_cell.angle_gamma   90.00
#
_symmetry.space_group_name_H-M   'P 1'
#
loop_
_entity.id
_entity.type
_entity.pdbx_description
1 polymer ?
#
loop_
_entity_poly.entity_id
_entity_poly.type
_entity_poly.pdbx_seq_one_letter_code
_entity_poly.pdbx_strand_id
1 'polypeptide(L)'
;MSSILRRLQGGNLEVFKFGMYIIFPIGWMYYFGTNLDDRFSVPGFWPTTEQSHKIPLEKEEIDRELARMRMVDAVRREKRQQREALEQAQAQTQVQIESSSAE
;
A
#
# COMPACT_ATOMS: atom_id res chain seq x y z
N MET A 1 3.22 -35.11 48.88
CA MET A 1 2.42 -34.58 47.77
C MET A 1 1.36 -33.65 48.37
N SER A 2 1.33 -32.38 47.97
CA SER A 2 0.58 -31.32 48.67
C SER A 2 -0.92 -31.61 48.77
N SER A 3 -1.51 -31.38 49.95
CA SER A 3 -2.92 -31.63 50.29
C SER A 3 -3.91 -30.91 49.37
N ILE A 4 -3.47 -29.83 48.73
CA ILE A 4 -4.23 -29.02 47.79
C ILE A 4 -4.47 -29.78 46.48
N LEU A 5 -3.46 -30.51 45.98
CA LEU A 5 -3.60 -31.31 44.75
C LEU A 5 -4.57 -32.48 44.93
N ARG A 6 -4.67 -33.04 46.15
CA ARG A 6 -5.60 -34.14 46.44
C ARG A 6 -7.07 -33.69 46.48
N ARG A 7 -7.32 -32.40 46.77
CA ARG A 7 -8.67 -31.79 46.75
C ARG A 7 -9.13 -31.42 45.34
N LEU A 8 -8.19 -31.21 44.42
CA LEU A 8 -8.43 -30.88 43.01
C LEU A 8 -8.55 -32.13 42.12
N GLN A 9 -8.98 -33.27 42.66
CA GLN A 9 -9.10 -34.54 41.93
C GLN A 9 -10.57 -34.96 41.84
N GLY A 10 -10.97 -35.65 40.77
CA GLY A 10 -12.37 -36.02 40.52
C GLY A 10 -13.23 -34.81 40.11
N GLY A 11 -14.50 -34.79 40.51
CA GLY A 11 -15.45 -33.72 40.10
C GLY A 11 -15.01 -32.29 40.45
N ASN A 12 -14.20 -32.09 41.50
CA ASN A 12 -13.64 -30.78 41.84
C ASN A 12 -12.69 -30.24 40.75
N LEU A 13 -12.03 -31.12 40.00
CA LEU A 13 -11.20 -30.74 38.86
C LEU A 13 -12.05 -30.21 37.71
N GLU A 14 -13.21 -30.81 37.49
CA GLU A 14 -14.13 -30.40 36.43
C GLU A 14 -14.73 -29.03 36.73
N VAL A 15 -15.10 -28.77 37.98
CA VAL A 15 -15.56 -27.45 38.44
C VAL A 15 -14.46 -26.38 38.27
N PHE A 16 -13.21 -26.71 38.60
CA PHE A 16 -12.09 -25.80 38.38
C PHE A 16 -11.88 -25.50 36.89
N LYS A 17 -11.90 -26.52 36.03
CA LYS A 17 -11.78 -26.35 34.57
C LYS A 17 -12.92 -25.51 34.00
N PHE A 18 -14.15 -25.74 34.47
CA PHE A 18 -15.32 -24.96 34.08
C PHE A 18 -15.18 -23.49 34.49
N GLY A 19 -14.78 -23.23 35.74
CA GLY A 19 -14.52 -21.87 36.23
C GLY A 19 -13.43 -21.17 35.43
N MET A 20 -12.34 -21.87 35.11
CA MET A 20 -11.27 -21.35 34.25
C MET A 20 -11.78 -21.00 32.85
N TYR A 21 -12.60 -21.86 32.23
CA TYR A 21 -13.15 -21.60 30.89
C TYR A 21 -14.16 -20.45 30.83
N ILE A 22 -14.79 -20.09 31.95
CA ILE A 22 -15.65 -18.90 32.02
C ILE A 22 -14.82 -17.65 32.30
N ILE A 23 -13.93 -17.72 33.29
CA ILE A 23 -13.16 -16.54 33.74
C ILE A 23 -12.11 -16.14 32.70
N PHE A 24 -11.50 -17.09 31.99
CA PHE A 24 -10.48 -16.82 30.99
C PHE A 24 -10.99 -15.89 29.85
N PRO A 25 -12.06 -16.22 29.11
CA PRO A 25 -12.56 -15.34 28.05
C PRO A 25 -13.11 -14.02 28.59
N ILE A 26 -13.77 -14.02 29.76
CA ILE A 26 -14.30 -12.79 30.37
C ILE A 26 -13.16 -11.85 30.77
N GLY A 27 -12.12 -12.36 31.43
CA GLY A 27 -10.95 -11.58 31.81
C GLY A 27 -10.17 -11.08 30.60
N TRP A 28 -10.04 -11.90 29.56
CA TRP A 28 -9.42 -11.50 28.30
C TRP A 28 -10.20 -10.38 27.62
N MET A 29 -11.53 -10.50 27.54
CA MET A 29 -12.40 -9.45 27.03
C MET A 29 -12.38 -8.20 27.90
N TYR A 30 -12.26 -8.30 29.22
CA TYR A 30 -12.18 -7.11 30.07
C TYR A 30 -10.86 -6.36 29.85
N TYR A 31 -9.74 -7.10 29.76
CA TYR A 31 -8.40 -6.53 29.59
C TYR A 31 -8.20 -5.91 28.20
N PHE A 32 -8.60 -6.61 27.14
CA PHE A 32 -8.44 -6.13 25.77
C PHE A 32 -9.65 -5.36 25.24
N GLY A 33 -10.88 -5.73 25.63
CA GLY A 33 -12.14 -5.25 25.05
C GLY A 33 -12.51 -3.81 25.34
N THR A 34 -11.97 -3.19 26.40
CA THR A 34 -12.35 -1.84 26.83
C THR A 34 -11.41 -0.74 26.35
N ASN A 35 -10.31 -1.11 25.65
CA ASN A 35 -9.26 -0.17 25.26
C ASN A 35 -8.50 -0.63 23.99
N LEU A 36 -9.20 -1.20 22.99
CA LEU A 36 -8.55 -1.61 21.75
C LEU A 36 -8.02 -0.41 20.94
N ASP A 37 -8.81 0.67 20.89
CA ASP A 37 -8.50 1.81 20.01
C ASP A 37 -7.19 2.49 20.41
N ASP A 38 -6.99 2.76 21.70
CA ASP A 38 -5.76 3.37 22.20
C ASP A 38 -4.55 2.41 22.12
N ARG A 39 -4.73 1.11 22.40
CA ARG A 39 -3.64 0.12 22.36
C ARG A 39 -3.20 -0.30 20.96
N PHE A 40 -4.10 -0.26 19.98
CA PHE A 40 -3.86 -0.74 18.62
C PHE A 40 -3.90 0.37 17.56
N SER A 41 -4.13 1.62 17.93
CA SER A 41 -3.99 2.74 16.99
C SER A 41 -2.53 2.91 16.57
N VAL A 42 -2.34 3.09 15.27
CA VAL A 42 -1.02 3.41 14.71
C VAL A 42 -0.97 4.93 14.52
N PRO A 43 -0.12 5.66 15.27
CA PRO A 43 0.02 7.10 15.09
C PRO A 43 0.55 7.38 13.67
N GLY A 44 -0.12 8.29 12.96
CA GLY A 44 0.27 8.64 11.59
C GLY A 44 -0.05 7.56 10.56
N PHE A 45 -1.02 6.68 10.82
CA PHE A 45 -1.47 5.67 9.84
C PHE A 45 -1.88 6.30 8.50
N TRP A 46 -2.52 7.47 8.53
CA TRP A 46 -2.89 8.21 7.34
C TRP A 46 -1.82 9.24 6.97
N PRO A 47 -1.52 9.41 5.66
CA PRO A 47 -0.65 10.48 5.19
C PRO A 47 -1.16 11.82 5.69
N THR A 48 -0.23 12.67 6.13
CA THR A 48 -0.58 14.03 6.56
C THR A 48 -1.10 14.86 5.39
N THR A 49 -1.81 15.94 5.68
CA THR A 49 -2.31 16.87 4.66
C THR A 49 -1.18 17.54 3.87
N GLU A 50 0.03 17.62 4.43
CA GLU A 50 1.23 18.10 3.74
C GLU A 50 1.79 17.08 2.75
N GLN A 51 1.65 15.80 3.03
CA GLN A 51 2.07 14.70 2.16
C GLN A 51 1.03 14.37 1.08
N SER A 52 -0.18 14.89 1.22
CA SER A 52 -1.26 14.72 0.25
C SER A 52 -1.07 15.69 -0.91
N HIS A 53 -1.30 15.22 -2.15
CA HIS A 53 -1.30 16.08 -3.32
C HIS A 53 -2.35 17.18 -3.17
N LYS A 54 -1.91 18.44 -3.11
CA LYS A 54 -2.80 19.60 -3.08
C LYS A 54 -3.24 19.91 -4.51
N ILE A 55 -4.55 19.87 -4.74
CA ILE A 55 -5.13 20.30 -6.01
C ILE A 55 -5.07 21.83 -6.01
N PRO A 56 -4.57 22.46 -7.10
CA PRO A 56 -4.55 23.92 -7.20
C PRO A 56 -6.00 24.44 -7.20
N LEU A 57 -6.31 25.34 -6.25
CA LEU A 57 -7.67 25.89 -6.09
C LEU A 57 -7.78 27.30 -6.71
N GLU A 58 -6.67 28.02 -6.79
CA GLU A 58 -6.62 29.37 -7.35
C GLU A 58 -6.44 29.35 -8.87
N LYS A 59 -7.12 30.26 -9.55
CA LYS A 59 -7.10 30.34 -11.03
C LYS A 59 -5.68 30.45 -11.60
N GLU A 60 -4.85 31.29 -11.00
CA GLU A 60 -3.47 31.51 -11.43
C GLU A 60 -2.59 30.26 -11.27
N GLU A 61 -2.84 29.47 -10.23
CA GLU A 61 -2.14 28.21 -9.96
C GLU A 61 -2.56 27.13 -10.96
N ILE A 62 -3.85 27.08 -11.28
CA ILE A 62 -4.41 26.20 -12.31
C ILE A 62 -3.82 26.52 -13.68
N ASP A 63 -3.77 27.79 -14.07
CA ASP A 63 -3.21 28.21 -15.36
C ASP A 63 -1.73 27.86 -15.49
N ARG A 64 -0.96 28.01 -14.39
CA ARG A 64 0.46 27.64 -14.33
C ARG A 64 0.66 26.14 -14.49
N GLU A 65 -0.11 25.34 -13.76
CA GLU A 65 -0.02 23.87 -13.84
C GLU A 65 -0.47 23.37 -15.22
N LEU A 66 -1.50 23.99 -15.81
CA LEU A 66 -1.94 23.67 -17.17
C LEU A 66 -0.87 24.01 -18.22
N ALA A 67 -0.20 25.15 -18.08
CA ALA A 67 0.94 25.50 -18.94
C ALA A 67 2.07 24.48 -18.81
N ARG A 68 2.41 24.07 -17.58
CA ARG A 68 3.40 23.01 -17.31
C ARG A 68 3.03 21.71 -18.00
N MET A 69 1.78 21.27 -17.87
CA MET A 69 1.28 20.05 -18.52
C MET A 69 1.40 20.11 -20.05
N ARG A 70 0.99 21.24 -20.66
CA ARG A 70 1.07 21.44 -22.11
C ARG A 70 2.51 21.39 -22.63
N MET A 71 3.46 21.97 -21.90
CA MET A 71 4.89 21.90 -22.25
C MET A 71 5.43 20.46 -22.18
N VAL A 72 5.12 19.74 -21.10
CA VAL A 72 5.53 18.33 -20.96
C VAL A 72 4.98 17.48 -22.09
N ASP A 73 3.72 17.70 -22.47
CA ASP A 73 3.10 16.97 -23.57
C ASP A 73 3.71 17.30 -24.93
N ALA A 74 4.08 18.57 -25.18
CA ALA A 74 4.77 18.97 -26.40
C ALA A 74 6.13 18.27 -26.51
N VAL A 75 6.95 18.31 -25.45
CA VAL A 75 8.25 17.63 -25.42
C VAL A 75 8.11 16.12 -25.61
N ARG A 76 7.11 15.51 -24.97
CA ARG A 76 6.82 14.07 -25.14
C ARG A 76 6.41 13.74 -26.57
N ARG A 77 5.62 14.60 -27.23
CA ARG A 77 5.24 14.43 -28.64
C ARG A 77 6.45 14.52 -29.57
N GLU A 78 7.28 15.55 -29.41
CA GLU A 78 8.50 15.72 -30.21
C GLU A 78 9.45 14.53 -30.04
N LYS A 79 9.66 14.06 -28.80
CA LYS A 79 10.51 12.90 -28.54
C LYS A 79 9.98 11.62 -29.18
N ARG A 80 8.65 11.44 -29.26
CA ARG A 80 8.04 10.31 -29.98
C ARG A 80 8.28 10.42 -31.49
N GLN A 81 8.02 11.59 -32.07
CA GLN A 81 8.25 11.83 -33.50
C GLN A 81 9.70 11.63 -33.91
N GLN A 82 10.66 12.10 -33.10
CA GLN A 82 12.08 11.89 -33.36
C GLN A 82 12.47 10.41 -33.32
N ARG A 83 11.92 9.64 -32.38
CA ARG A 83 12.15 8.19 -32.30
C ARG A 83 11.57 7.47 -33.52
N GLU A 84 10.33 7.77 -33.87
CA GLU A 84 9.67 7.20 -35.05
C GLU A 84 10.46 7.52 -36.34
N ALA A 85 10.96 8.75 -36.49
CA ALA A 85 11.78 9.13 -37.64
C ALA A 85 13.14 8.41 -37.68
N LEU A 86 13.80 8.24 -36.53
CA LEU A 86 15.05 7.48 -36.43
C LEU A 86 14.85 5.99 -36.74
N GLU A 87 13.78 5.40 -36.21
CA GLU A 87 13.41 4.00 -36.46
C GLU A 87 13.08 3.77 -37.95
N GLN A 88 12.35 4.69 -38.60
CA GLN A 88 12.08 4.62 -40.03
C GLN A 88 13.36 4.77 -40.87
N ALA A 89 14.26 5.68 -40.52
CA ALA A 89 15.54 5.86 -41.22
C ALA A 89 16.44 4.62 -41.10
N GLN A 90 16.48 3.99 -39.91
CA GLN A 90 17.21 2.75 -39.68
C GLN A 90 16.60 1.57 -40.45
N ALA A 91 15.27 1.47 -40.48
CA ALA A 91 14.57 0.44 -41.25
C ALA A 91 14.82 0.58 -42.77
N GLN A 92 14.76 1.81 -43.31
CA GLN A 92 15.07 2.06 -44.73
C GLN A 92 16.52 1.73 -45.08
N THR A 93 17.45 2.06 -44.18
CA THR A 93 18.88 1.75 -44.37
C THR A 93 19.13 0.24 -44.36
N GLN A 94 18.49 -0.51 -43.45
CA GLN A 94 18.58 -1.98 -43.43
C GLN A 94 18.01 -2.62 -44.71
N VAL A 95 16.84 -2.16 -45.17
CA VAL A 95 16.23 -2.66 -46.42
C VAL A 95 17.14 -2.39 -47.64
N GLN A 96 17.79 -1.23 -47.72
CA GLN A 96 18.74 -0.93 -48.80
C GLN A 96 20.00 -1.82 -48.74
N ILE A 97 20.57 -2.01 -47.56
CA ILE A 97 21.76 -2.87 -47.38
C ILE A 97 21.46 -4.33 -47.74
N GLU A 98 20.30 -4.85 -47.35
CA GLU A 98 19.86 -6.21 -47.71
C GLU A 98 19.63 -6.34 -49.22
N SER A 99 19.05 -5.34 -49.88
CA SER A 99 18.85 -5.37 -51.34
C SER A 99 20.15 -5.32 -52.16
N SER A 100 21.15 -4.53 -51.74
CA SER A 100 22.46 -4.48 -52.42
C SER A 100 23.37 -5.67 -52.10
N SER A 101 23.04 -6.48 -51.08
CA SER A 101 23.79 -7.72 -50.77
C SER A 101 23.24 -8.95 -51.51
N ALA A 102 22.07 -8.81 -52.14
CA ALA A 102 21.39 -9.88 -52.88
C ALA A 102 21.55 -9.78 -54.42
N GLU A 103 22.20 -8.72 -54.91
CA GLU A 103 22.73 -8.59 -56.28
C GLU A 103 24.21 -8.98 -56.35
#